data_AF-A0A6J2UGS6-F1
#
_entry.id   AF-A0A6J2UGS6-F1
#
_cell.length_a   1.000
_cell.length_b   1.000
_cell.length_c   1.000
_cell.angle_alpha   90.00
_cell.angle_beta   90.00
_cell.angle_gamma   90.00
#
_symmetry.space_group_name_H-M   'P 1'
#
loop_
_entity.id
_entity.type
_entity.pdbx_description
1 polymer ?
#
loop_
_entity_poly.entity_id
_entity_poly.type
_entity_poly.pdbx_seq_one_letter_code
_entity_poly.pdbx_strand_id
1 'polypeptide(L)'
;MHLTLINFFKKTVPGHIFRGMRRLIKPVSKNAMESLKREYERQDQIMLLLRHPYLTVEESSGHAKELQKREKMVAKWTEAQTLSKLKPHVTIEERLNHLKVKETWD
;
A
#
# COMPACT_ATOMS: atom_id res chain seq x y z
N MET A 1 -4.29 41.54 -31.64
CA MET A 1 -4.70 40.21 -32.15
C MET A 1 -4.15 39.11 -31.22
N HIS A 2 -4.81 38.86 -30.08
CA HIS A 2 -4.33 37.92 -29.06
C HIS A 2 -5.08 36.57 -29.02
N LEU A 3 -6.05 36.36 -29.92
CA LEU A 3 -6.88 35.15 -29.98
C LEU A 3 -6.32 34.06 -30.91
N THR A 4 -5.26 34.34 -31.66
CA THR A 4 -4.66 33.39 -32.62
C THR A 4 -3.77 32.34 -31.94
N LEU A 5 -3.10 32.68 -30.84
CA LEU A 5 -2.22 31.78 -30.09
C LEU A 5 -2.94 30.57 -29.48
N ILE A 6 -4.18 30.74 -28.99
CA ILE A 6 -4.97 29.67 -28.36
C ILE A 6 -5.42 28.61 -29.38
N ASN A 7 -5.55 28.97 -30.66
CA ASN A 7 -6.00 28.05 -31.69
C ASN A 7 -4.90 27.13 -32.25
N PHE A 8 -3.62 27.39 -31.97
CA PHE A 8 -2.52 26.48 -32.34
C PHE A 8 -2.51 25.17 -31.53
N PHE A 9 -3.10 25.17 -30.33
CA PHE A 9 -3.20 23.98 -29.47
C PHE A 9 -4.35 23.02 -29.85
N LYS A 10 -5.14 23.34 -30.89
CA LYS A 10 -6.38 22.62 -31.25
C LYS A 10 -6.23 21.48 -32.28
N LYS A 11 -5.03 20.94 -32.49
CA LYS A 11 -4.87 19.70 -33.28
C LYS A 11 -4.77 18.47 -32.38
N THR A 12 -5.73 18.31 -31.48
CA THR A 12 -5.90 17.09 -30.70
C THR A 12 -7.01 16.23 -31.28
N VAL A 13 -7.03 14.97 -30.87
CA VAL A 13 -8.05 13.99 -31.25
C VAL A 13 -9.44 14.50 -30.85
N PRO A 14 -10.47 14.37 -31.70
CA PRO A 14 -11.83 14.74 -31.31
C PRO A 14 -12.33 13.84 -30.17
N GLY A 15 -12.74 14.46 -29.05
CA GLY A 15 -13.24 13.73 -27.87
C GLY A 15 -12.13 13.25 -26.92
N HIS A 16 -12.34 12.10 -26.28
CA HIS A 16 -11.39 11.59 -25.29
C HIS A 16 -10.10 11.07 -25.92
N ILE A 17 -8.94 11.58 -25.48
CA ILE A 17 -7.64 11.39 -26.14
C ILE A 17 -7.23 9.91 -26.28
N PHE A 18 -7.44 9.08 -25.25
CA PHE A 18 -6.99 7.68 -25.21
C PHE A 18 -8.09 6.63 -25.51
N ARG A 19 -9.29 7.05 -25.92
CA ARG A 19 -10.45 6.14 -26.04
C ARG A 19 -11.32 6.51 -27.24
N GLY A 20 -12.03 5.53 -27.80
CA GLY A 20 -12.88 5.72 -28.98
C GLY A 20 -12.17 5.39 -30.30
N MET A 21 -12.85 5.69 -31.42
CA MET A 21 -12.39 5.33 -32.77
C MET A 21 -11.16 6.14 -33.20
N ARG A 22 -11.19 7.46 -33.00
CA ARG A 22 -10.05 8.35 -33.24
C ARG A 22 -9.42 8.56 -31.87
N ARG A 23 -8.16 8.12 -31.69
CA ARG A 23 -7.39 8.20 -30.44
C ARG A 23 -5.93 8.51 -30.73
N LEU A 24 -5.23 9.05 -29.74
CA LEU A 24 -3.80 9.27 -29.83
C LEU A 24 -3.11 7.93 -29.56
N ILE A 25 -2.58 7.31 -30.61
CA ILE A 25 -1.82 6.06 -30.49
C ILE A 25 -0.38 6.43 -30.18
N LYS A 26 0.08 6.11 -28.97
CA LYS A 26 1.49 6.22 -28.61
C LYS A 26 2.25 5.06 -29.26
N PRO A 27 3.23 5.31 -30.16
CA PRO A 27 4.04 4.24 -30.70
C PRO A 27 4.92 3.63 -29.60
N VAL A 28 5.20 2.34 -29.72
CA VAL A 28 6.08 1.65 -28.78
C VAL A 28 7.51 2.14 -29.02
N SER A 29 8.16 2.66 -27.98
CA SER A 29 9.55 3.08 -28.06
C SER A 29 10.50 1.89 -27.94
N LYS A 30 11.71 2.01 -28.50
CA LYS A 30 12.76 0.99 -28.35
C LYS A 30 13.06 0.68 -26.88
N ASN A 31 13.16 1.72 -26.05
CA ASN A 31 13.39 1.58 -24.62
C ASN A 31 12.29 0.76 -23.93
N ALA A 32 11.02 0.94 -24.33
CA ALA A 32 9.91 0.17 -23.77
C ALA A 32 10.01 -1.32 -24.14
N MET A 33 10.44 -1.63 -25.36
CA MET A 33 10.71 -3.01 -25.79
C MET A 33 11.87 -3.62 -25.01
N GLU A 34 12.96 -2.88 -24.82
CA GLU A 34 14.12 -3.34 -24.07
C GLU A 34 13.80 -3.59 -22.59
N SER A 35 13.01 -2.70 -21.95
CA SER A 35 12.58 -2.91 -20.57
C SER A 35 11.71 -4.16 -20.43
N LEU A 36 10.81 -4.39 -21.40
CA LEU A 36 9.93 -5.55 -21.40
C LEU A 36 10.72 -6.84 -21.61
N LYS A 37 11.74 -6.83 -22.48
CA LYS A 37 12.63 -7.99 -22.66
C LYS A 37 13.38 -8.34 -21.37
N ARG A 38 13.96 -7.33 -20.69
CA ARG A 38 14.66 -7.54 -19.40
C ARG A 38 13.73 -8.05 -18.31
N GLU A 39 12.47 -7.61 -18.32
CA GLU A 39 11.45 -8.10 -17.39
C GLU A 39 11.21 -9.59 -17.59
N TYR A 40 11.02 -10.04 -18.84
CA TYR A 40 10.83 -11.45 -19.16
C TYR A 40 12.05 -12.29 -18.81
N GLU A 41 13.26 -11.83 -19.13
CA GLU A 41 14.49 -12.53 -18.74
C GLU A 41 14.57 -12.73 -17.22
N ARG A 42 14.15 -11.74 -16.42
CA ARG A 42 14.08 -11.84 -14.96
C ARG A 42 13.00 -12.81 -14.50
N GLN A 43 11.82 -12.76 -15.11
CA GLN A 43 10.71 -13.66 -14.79
C GLN A 43 11.07 -15.11 -15.08
N ASP A 44 11.74 -15.39 -16.19
CA ASP A 44 12.21 -16.73 -16.54
C ASP A 44 13.19 -17.28 -15.49
N GLN A 45 14.11 -16.44 -15.02
CA GLN A 45 15.03 -16.81 -13.93
C GLN A 45 14.29 -17.12 -12.63
N ILE A 46 13.30 -16.29 -12.26
CA ILE A 46 12.48 -16.51 -11.06
C ILE A 46 11.66 -17.80 -11.20
N MET A 47 11.06 -18.04 -12.37
CA MET A 47 10.28 -19.25 -12.63
C MET A 47 11.13 -20.51 -12.52
N LEU A 48 12.37 -20.48 -13.01
CA LEU A 48 13.30 -21.60 -12.87
C LEU A 48 13.57 -21.92 -11.40
N LEU A 49 13.78 -20.89 -10.56
CA LEU A 49 14.00 -21.07 -9.12
C LEU A 49 12.75 -21.60 -8.40
N LEU A 50 11.57 -21.10 -8.75
CA LEU A 50 10.31 -21.51 -8.13
C LEU A 50 9.81 -22.89 -8.58
N ARG A 51 10.31 -23.41 -9.70
CA ARG A 51 9.91 -24.72 -10.26
C ARG A 51 10.25 -25.89 -9.35
N HIS A 52 11.32 -25.78 -8.57
CA HIS A 52 11.85 -26.89 -7.76
C HIS A 52 11.70 -26.59 -6.27
N PRO A 53 10.52 -26.88 -5.68
CA PRO A 53 10.32 -26.69 -4.25
C PRO A 53 11.15 -27.70 -3.43
N TYR A 54 11.59 -27.27 -2.26
CA TYR A 54 12.36 -28.11 -1.33
C TYR A 54 11.50 -29.13 -0.58
N LEU A 55 10.27 -28.75 -0.21
CA LEU A 55 9.30 -29.61 0.47
C LEU A 55 8.08 -29.85 -0.42
N THR A 56 7.52 -31.05 -0.33
CA THR A 56 6.20 -31.34 -0.86
C THR A 56 5.10 -30.67 -0.03
N VAL A 57 3.90 -30.58 -0.59
CA VAL A 57 2.75 -29.97 0.10
C VAL A 57 2.41 -30.72 1.39
N GLU A 58 2.57 -32.04 1.38
CA GLU A 58 2.29 -32.90 2.54
C GLU A 58 3.31 -32.65 3.66
N GLU A 59 4.60 -32.60 3.34
CA GLU A 59 5.69 -32.31 4.30
C GLU A 59 5.60 -30.89 4.85
N SER A 60 5.15 -29.94 4.03
CA SER A 60 4.92 -28.56 4.48
C SER A 60 3.70 -28.45 5.41
N SER A 61 2.84 -29.44 5.49
CA SER A 61 1.68 -29.37 6.37
C SER A 61 2.12 -29.42 7.84
N GLY A 62 1.90 -28.31 8.56
CA GLY A 62 2.15 -28.24 10.00
C GLY A 62 3.57 -27.93 10.46
N HIS A 63 4.57 -27.85 9.57
CA HIS A 63 5.98 -27.59 9.92
C HIS A 63 6.21 -26.31 10.75
N ALA A 64 5.34 -25.31 10.61
CA ALA A 64 5.46 -24.01 11.30
C ALA A 64 4.38 -23.77 12.37
N LYS A 65 3.60 -24.79 12.77
CA LYS A 65 2.51 -24.64 13.76
C LYS A 65 3.02 -24.19 15.12
N GLU A 66 4.10 -24.80 15.60
CA GLU A 66 4.69 -24.50 16.91
C GLU A 66 5.24 -23.06 16.99
N LEU A 67 5.60 -22.47 15.85
CA LEU A 67 6.14 -21.12 15.80
C LEU A 67 5.09 -20.05 16.16
N GLN A 68 3.78 -20.38 16.06
CA GLN A 68 2.63 -19.55 16.45
C GLN A 68 2.68 -18.09 15.96
N LYS A 69 3.42 -17.80 14.88
CA LYS A 69 3.61 -16.42 14.39
C LYS A 69 2.29 -15.75 14.03
N ARG A 70 1.39 -16.51 13.40
CA ARG A 70 0.08 -16.03 13.00
C ARG A 70 -0.77 -15.65 14.22
N GLU A 71 -0.80 -16.51 15.24
CA GLU A 71 -1.55 -16.27 16.48
C GLU A 71 -1.01 -15.05 17.22
N LYS A 72 0.31 -14.92 17.36
CA LYS A 72 0.96 -13.75 17.95
C LYS A 72 0.69 -12.47 17.17
N MET A 73 0.66 -12.53 15.84
CA MET A 73 0.32 -11.38 14.99
C MET A 73 -1.14 -10.96 15.16
N VAL A 74 -2.06 -11.94 15.17
CA VAL A 74 -3.48 -11.68 15.40
C VAL A 74 -3.70 -11.11 16.80
N ALA A 75 -3.11 -11.72 17.83
CA ALA A 75 -3.17 -11.25 19.22
C ALA A 75 -2.70 -9.80 19.33
N LYS A 76 -1.54 -9.46 18.77
CA LYS A 76 -1.04 -8.07 18.71
C LYS A 76 -2.01 -7.12 18.02
N TRP A 77 -2.62 -7.54 16.91
CA TRP A 77 -3.58 -6.71 16.19
C TRP A 77 -4.83 -6.48 17.04
N THR A 78 -5.39 -7.53 17.65
CA THR A 78 -6.55 -7.43 18.52
C THR A 78 -6.25 -6.58 19.74
N GLU A 79 -5.15 -6.84 20.46
CA GLU A 79 -4.71 -6.09 21.63
C GLU A 79 -4.51 -4.61 21.29
N ALA A 80 -3.78 -4.31 20.21
CA ALA A 80 -3.57 -2.94 19.76
C ALA A 80 -4.90 -2.23 19.42
N GLN A 81 -5.81 -2.89 18.69
CA GLN A 81 -7.11 -2.30 18.39
C GLN A 81 -8.01 -2.15 19.62
N THR A 82 -8.00 -3.11 20.55
CA THR A 82 -8.83 -3.04 21.76
C THR A 82 -8.30 -1.96 22.69
N LEU A 83 -6.99 -1.93 22.95
CA LEU A 83 -6.35 -0.95 23.81
C LEU A 83 -6.44 0.46 23.22
N SER A 84 -6.33 0.62 21.90
CA SER A 84 -6.46 1.94 21.26
C SER A 84 -7.90 2.47 21.27
N LYS A 85 -8.90 1.59 21.30
CA LYS A 85 -10.32 1.96 21.32
C LYS A 85 -10.85 2.20 22.74
N LEU A 86 -10.19 1.63 23.74
CA LEU A 86 -10.52 1.87 25.15
C LEU A 86 -10.11 3.28 25.54
N LYS A 87 -11.00 3.99 26.24
CA LYS A 87 -10.65 5.27 26.85
C LYS A 87 -9.61 5.02 27.95
N PRO A 88 -8.66 5.94 28.16
CA PRO A 88 -7.72 5.81 29.26
C PRO A 88 -8.46 5.79 30.60
N HIS A 89 -7.91 5.07 31.57
CA HIS A 89 -8.43 5.08 32.94
C HIS A 89 -8.22 6.47 33.54
N VAL A 90 -9.29 7.03 34.10
CA VAL A 90 -9.24 8.32 34.82
C VAL A 90 -9.19 8.01 36.31
N THR A 91 -8.15 8.50 37.00
CA THR A 91 -8.00 8.29 38.44
C THR A 91 -8.79 9.32 39.25
N ILE A 92 -9.09 9.00 40.51
CA ILE A 92 -9.76 9.94 41.42
C ILE A 92 -8.86 11.15 41.68
N GLU A 93 -7.54 10.96 41.76
CA GLU A 93 -6.56 12.03 41.96
C GLU A 93 -6.58 13.07 40.83
N GLU A 94 -6.58 12.62 39.57
CA GLU A 94 -6.74 13.51 38.40
C GLU A 94 -8.04 14.30 38.49
N ARG A 95 -9.12 13.65 38.94
CA ARG A 95 -10.39 14.32 39.16
C ARG A 95 -10.37 15.27 40.34
N LEU A 96 -9.59 15.06 41.40
CA LEU A 96 -9.57 15.94 42.57
C LEU A 96 -8.57 17.09 42.44
N ASN A 97 -7.60 16.99 41.53
CA ASN A 97 -6.60 18.04 41.30
C ASN A 97 -7.20 19.40 40.90
N HIS A 98 -8.39 19.45 40.28
CA HIS A 98 -9.05 20.73 39.98
C HIS A 98 -9.40 21.56 41.23
N LEU A 99 -9.51 20.93 42.41
CA LEU A 99 -9.81 21.62 43.67
C LEU A 99 -8.60 22.43 44.19
N LYS A 100 -7.38 22.04 43.78
CA LYS A 100 -6.13 22.72 44.17
C LYS A 100 -5.90 24.07 43.49
N VAL A 101 -6.71 24.43 42.48
CA VAL A 101 -6.58 25.70 41.74
C VAL A 101 -6.73 26.93 42.67
N LYS A 102 -7.40 26.78 43.80
CA LYS A 102 -7.59 27.84 44.81
C LYS A 102 -6.69 27.69 46.04
N GLU A 103 -5.74 26.75 46.04
CA GLU A 103 -4.73 26.68 47.10
C GLU A 103 -3.75 27.85 46.93
N THR A 104 -4.00 28.92 47.67
CA THR A 104 -3.03 30.01 47.87
C THR A 104 -2.19 29.70 49.09
N TRP A 105 -0.90 30.01 49.02
CA TRP A 105 -0.03 29.99 50.19
C TRP A 105 -0.38 31.19 51.08
N ASP A 106 -0.43 31.00 52.40
CA ASP A 106 -0.45 32.09 53.38
C ASP A 106 0.89 32.86 53.39
#